data_AF-A0A316GQ32-F1
#
_entry.id   AF-A0A316GQ32-F1
#
_cell.length_a   1.000
_cell.length_b   1.000
_cell.length_c   1.000
_cell.angle_alpha   90.00
_cell.angle_beta   90.00
_cell.angle_gamma   90.00
#
_symmetry.space_group_name_H-M   'P 1'
#
loop_
_entity.id
_entity.type
_entity.pdbx_description
1 polymer ?
#
loop_
_entity_poly.entity_id
_entity_poly.type
_entity_poly.pdbx_seq_one_letter_code
_entity_poly.pdbx_strand_id
1 'polypeptide(L)' 'MTASSTRFSRPRFALMVLLGVYPLITALLYVIMPLTDGWSIWQRTLLIAPLMVTAMIWGLIPAVQRMFRGFLNPAVH' A
#
# COMPACT_ATOMS: atom_id res chain seq x y z
N MET A 1 -14.08 8.67 -35.29
CA MET A 1 -12.71 8.34 -34.87
C MET A 1 -12.70 8.22 -33.35
N THR A 2 -12.19 7.11 -32.84
CA THR A 2 -12.34 6.61 -31.47
C THR A 2 -11.82 7.58 -30.41
N ALA A 3 -12.67 7.97 -29.46
CA ALA A 3 -12.25 8.67 -28.25
C ALA A 3 -11.34 7.73 -27.43
N SER A 4 -10.02 7.96 -27.49
CA SER A 4 -9.07 7.34 -26.59
C SER A 4 -9.34 7.84 -25.19
N SER A 5 -10.14 7.10 -24.42
CA SER A 5 -10.26 7.36 -22.99
C SER A 5 -8.85 7.19 -22.42
N THR A 6 -8.22 8.29 -22.01
CA THR A 6 -7.14 8.23 -21.02
C THR A 6 -7.79 7.74 -19.74
N ARG A 7 -8.05 6.42 -19.67
CA ARG A 7 -8.70 5.77 -18.54
C ARG A 7 -7.66 5.87 -17.42
N PHE A 8 -7.83 6.90 -16.60
CA PHE A 8 -7.20 7.04 -15.30
C PHE A 8 -7.12 5.63 -14.72
N SER A 9 -5.90 5.11 -14.63
CA SER A 9 -5.67 3.68 -14.56
C SER A 9 -5.95 3.17 -13.15
N ARG A 10 -7.22 3.27 -12.71
CA ARG A 10 -7.77 2.69 -11.49
C ARG A 10 -7.23 1.28 -11.23
N PRO A 11 -7.15 0.38 -12.23
CA PRO A 11 -6.53 -0.94 -12.02
C PRO A 11 -5.01 -0.88 -11.80
N ARG A 12 -4.26 0.00 -12.48
CA ARG A 12 -2.79 0.13 -12.25
C ARG A 12 -2.49 0.69 -10.87
N PHE A 13 -3.26 1.68 -10.42
CA PHE A 13 -3.17 2.22 -9.07
C PHE A 13 -3.47 1.14 -8.03
N ALA A 14 -4.58 0.40 -8.21
CA ALA A 14 -4.94 -0.70 -7.33
C ALA A 14 -3.85 -1.78 -7.26
N LEU A 15 -3.25 -2.15 -8.40
CA LEU A 15 -2.14 -3.11 -8.43
C LEU A 15 -0.90 -2.59 -7.72
N MET A 16 -0.52 -1.33 -7.87
CA MET A 16 0.62 -0.74 -7.15
C MET A 16 0.39 -0.70 -5.64
N VAL A 17 -0.82 -0.30 -5.22
CA VAL A 17 -1.20 -0.32 -3.81
C VAL A 17 -1.19 -1.75 -3.29
N LEU A 18 -1.76 -2.71 -4.02
CA LEU A 18 -1.77 -4.13 -3.65
C LEU A 18 -0.34 -4.67 -3.50
N LEU A 19 0.54 -4.34 -4.45
CA LEU A 19 1.93 -4.80 -4.47
C LEU A 19 2.72 -4.24 -3.27
N GLY A 20 2.36 -3.08 -2.74
CA GLY A 20 2.96 -2.55 -1.51
C GLY A 20 2.25 -2.98 -0.22
N VAL A 21 0.92 -3.11 -0.21
CA VAL A 21 0.16 -3.61 0.95
C VAL A 21 0.49 -5.06 1.25
N TYR A 22 0.56 -5.92 0.23
CA TYR A 22 0.77 -7.35 0.40
C TYR A 22 2.07 -7.69 1.17
N PRO A 23 3.27 -7.21 0.77
CA PRO A 23 4.48 -7.46 1.54
C PRO A 23 4.44 -6.77 2.91
N LEU A 24 3.78 -5.61 3.04
CA LEU A 24 3.66 -4.90 4.31
C LEU A 24 2.85 -5.71 5.33
N ILE A 25 1.67 -6.21 4.93
CA ILE A 25 0.83 -7.04 5.82
C ILE A 25 1.54 -8.36 6.13
N THR A 26 2.18 -9.00 5.14
CA THR A 26 2.93 -10.23 5.36
C THR A 26 4.07 -10.01 6.34
N ALA A 27 4.86 -8.95 6.20
CA ALA A 27 5.94 -8.62 7.13
C ALA A 27 5.41 -8.37 8.55
N LEU A 28 4.33 -7.59 8.68
CA LEU A 28 3.68 -7.37 9.98
C LEU A 28 3.24 -8.70 10.61
N LEU A 29 2.62 -9.58 9.83
CA LEU A 29 2.15 -10.87 10.32
C LEU A 29 3.30 -11.75 10.80
N TYR A 30 4.41 -11.82 10.04
CA TYR A 30 5.58 -12.59 10.44
C TYR A 30 6.27 -12.05 11.70
N VAL A 31 6.23 -10.73 11.91
CA VAL A 31 6.78 -10.11 13.14
C VAL A 31 5.82 -10.26 14.31
N ILE A 32 4.52 -10.01 14.10
CA ILE A 32 3.53 -9.95 15.18
C ILE A 32 3.08 -11.35 15.60
N MET A 33 2.98 -12.33 14.69
CA MET A 33 2.60 -13.71 15.04
C MET A 33 3.41 -14.30 16.20
N PRO A 34 4.76 -14.32 16.15
CA PRO A 34 5.55 -14.89 17.25
C PRO A 34 5.46 -14.05 18.53
N LEU A 35 5.31 -12.73 18.43
CA LEU A 35 5.20 -11.85 19.59
C LEU A 35 3.85 -11.96 20.32
N THR A 36 2.82 -12.38 19.61
CA THR A 36 1.45 -12.47 20.13
C THR A 36 1.01 -13.92 20.27
N ASP A 37 1.95 -14.84 20.49
CA ASP A 37 1.63 -16.25 20.70
C ASP A 37 0.72 -16.44 21.92
N GLY A 38 -0.34 -17.23 21.77
CA GLY A 38 -1.43 -17.35 22.75
C GLY A 38 -2.46 -16.21 22.80
N TRP A 39 -2.30 -15.14 22.02
CA TRP A 39 -3.31 -14.06 21.94
C TRP A 39 -4.49 -14.46 21.06
N SER A 40 -5.66 -13.91 21.38
CA SER A 40 -6.84 -14.08 20.53
C SER A 40 -6.69 -13.30 19.21
N ILE A 41 -7.42 -13.73 18.18
CA ILE A 41 -7.40 -13.08 16.86
C ILE A 41 -7.72 -11.58 16.97
N TRP A 42 -8.68 -11.20 17.80
CA TRP A 42 -9.09 -9.80 17.92
C TRP A 42 -7.99 -8.91 18.54
N GLN A 43 -7.21 -9.42 19.49
CA GLN A 43 -6.10 -8.68 20.11
C GLN A 43 -4.96 -8.46 19.10
N ARG A 44 -4.65 -9.49 18.30
CA ARG A 44 -3.69 -9.38 17.21
C ARG A 44 -4.13 -8.34 16.18
N THR A 45 -5.40 -8.39 15.76
CA THR A 45 -5.96 -7.42 14.81
C THR A 45 -5.93 -6.00 15.38
N LEU A 46 -6.16 -5.83 16.68
CA LEU A 46 -6.10 -4.53 17.34
C LEU A 46 -4.71 -3.89 17.29
N LEU A 47 -3.64 -4.69 17.21
CA LEU A 47 -2.27 -4.23 16.99
C LEU A 47 -1.94 -4.04 15.50
N ILE A 48 -2.29 -5.02 14.67
CA ILE A 48 -1.96 -5.03 13.24
C ILE A 48 -2.64 -3.87 12.52
N ALA A 49 -3.93 -3.62 12.80
CA ALA A 49 -4.72 -2.62 12.10
C ALA A 49 -4.14 -1.18 12.21
N PRO A 50 -3.91 -0.63 13.41
CA PRO A 50 -3.35 0.73 13.52
C PRO A 50 -1.95 0.81 12.92
N LEU A 51 -1.13 -0.22 13.11
CA LEU A 51 0.25 -0.23 12.61
C LEU A 51 0.28 -0.28 11.08
N MET A 52 -0.61 -1.07 10.46
CA MET A 52 -0.80 -1.10 9.02
C MET A 52 -1.29 0.25 8.49
N VAL A 53 -2.29 0.87 9.14
CA VAL A 53 -2.84 2.17 8.71
C VAL A 53 -1.76 3.26 8.78
N THR A 54 -1.00 3.35 9.86
CA THR A 54 0.11 4.31 9.98
C THR A 54 1.16 4.08 8.90
N ALA A 55 1.56 2.82 8.67
CA ALA A 55 2.52 2.48 7.62
C ALA A 55 1.99 2.79 6.20
N MET A 56 0.68 2.63 5.98
CA MET A 56 0.07 3.01 4.70
C MET A 56 0.05 4.53 4.51
N ILE A 57 -0.36 5.30 5.50
CA ILE A 57 -0.45 6.77 5.42
C ILE A 57 0.93 7.39 5.22
N TRP A 58 1.94 6.92 5.96
CA TRP A 58 3.28 7.51 5.97
C TRP A 58 4.26 6.86 5.00
N GLY A 59 4.04 5.61 4.60
CA GLY A 59 4.93 4.88 3.71
C GLY A 59 4.30 4.64 2.34
N LEU A 60 3.21 3.88 2.29
CA LEU A 60 2.69 3.38 1.02
C LEU A 60 2.06 4.46 0.14
N ILE A 61 1.16 5.28 0.69
CA ILE A 61 0.49 6.37 -0.05
C ILE A 61 1.52 7.34 -0.63
N PRO A 62 2.50 7.87 0.12
CA PRO A 62 3.50 8.77 -0.45
C PRO A 62 4.43 8.06 -1.45
N ALA A 63 4.78 6.78 -1.25
CA ALA A 63 5.58 6.02 -2.22
C ALA A 63 4.84 5.84 -3.56
N VAL A 64 3.57 5.44 -3.51
CA VAL A 64 2.71 5.32 -4.69
C VAL A 64 2.58 6.69 -5.36
N GLN A 65 2.26 7.75 -4.60
CA GLN A 65 2.18 9.11 -5.14
C GLN A 65 3.51 9.58 -5.76
N ARG A 66 4.67 9.25 -5.18
CA ARG A 66 5.99 9.62 -5.70
C ARG A 66 6.28 8.92 -7.03
N MET A 67 5.94 7.64 -7.14
CA MET A 67 6.08 6.86 -8.36
C MET A 67 5.16 7.36 -9.48
N PHE A 68 3.95 7.85 -9.14
CA PHE A 68 3.05 8.54 -10.07
C PHE A 68 3.56 9.93 -10.48
N ARG A 69 4.16 10.71 -9.56
CA ARG A 69 4.74 12.03 -9.88
C ARG A 69 5.92 11.92 -10.87
N GLY A 70 6.74 10.87 -10.74
CA GLY A 70 7.82 10.58 -11.71
C GLY A 70 7.33 10.32 -13.14
N PHE A 71 6.06 9.93 -13.31
CA PHE A 71 5.46 9.68 -14.62
C PHE A 71 4.81 10.92 -15.26
N LEU A 72 4.48 11.97 -14.48
CA LEU A 72 3.78 13.16 -14.98
C LEU A 72 4.68 14.39 -15.18
N ASN A 73 5.89 14.40 -14.61
CA ASN A 73 6.85 15.50 -14.78
C ASN A 73 8.12 14.99 -15.46
N PRO A 74 8.11 14.78 -16.80
CA PRO A 74 9.38 14.89 -17.51
C PRO A 74 9.84 16.33 -17.28
N ALA A 75 10.96 16.51 -16.57
CA ALA A 75 11.62 17.79 -16.50
C ALA A 75 11.92 18.17 -17.96
N VAL A 76 11.14 19.11 -18.50
CA VAL A 76 11.42 19.72 -19.79
C VAL A 76 12.64 20.60 -19.54
N HIS A 77 13.80 20.08 -19.94
CA HIS A 77 15.01 20.87 -20.14
C HIS A 77 15.13 21.20 -21.63
#